data_AF-A0A093PHV3-F1
#
_entry.id   AF-A0A093PHV3-F1
#
_cell.length_a   1.000
_cell.length_b   1.000
_cell.length_c   1.000
_cell.angle_alpha   90.00
_cell.angle_beta   90.00
_cell.angle_gamma   90.00
#
_symmetry.space_group_name_H-M   'P 1'
#
loop_
_entity.id
_entity.type
_entity.pdbx_description
1 polymer ?
#
loop_
_entity_poly.entity_id
_entity_poly.type
_entity_poly.pdbx_seq_one_letter_code
_entity_poly.pdbx_strand_id
1 'polypeptide(L)'
;TATTFVLQDMTYLCISASDSSSQNLLQHFKECIKFIHECRLGGGGCLVHCLAGISRSTTILVAYLMTVTELGWEGCLAATKAVRSYVSPNFGFQQQ
;
A
#
# COMPACT_ATOMS: atom_id res chain seq x y z
N THR A 1 12.52 -7.67 -14.57
CA THR A 1 12.89 -8.88 -13.80
C THR A 1 12.87 -8.52 -12.33
N ALA A 2 11.97 -9.11 -11.55
CA ALA A 2 11.91 -8.90 -10.11
C ALA A 2 13.01 -9.72 -9.44
N THR A 3 13.87 -9.08 -8.65
CA THR A 3 14.98 -9.71 -7.94
C THR A 3 14.53 -10.04 -6.52
N THR A 4 14.40 -11.33 -6.20
CA THR A 4 14.02 -11.81 -4.87
C THR A 4 15.27 -11.88 -4.00
N PHE A 5 15.45 -10.96 -3.07
CA PHE A 5 16.41 -11.12 -1.98
C PHE A 5 15.72 -11.85 -0.83
N VAL A 6 16.32 -12.94 -0.36
CA VAL A 6 15.79 -13.77 0.72
C VAL A 6 16.20 -13.16 2.06
N LEU A 7 15.30 -12.39 2.67
CA LEU A 7 15.20 -12.42 4.13
C LEU A 7 14.59 -13.79 4.44
N GLN A 8 15.34 -14.70 5.08
CA GLN A 8 14.87 -16.06 5.36
C GLN A 8 13.47 -15.98 6.00
N ASP A 9 12.51 -16.69 5.39
CA ASP A 9 11.09 -16.77 5.77
C ASP A 9 10.18 -15.57 5.44
N MET A 10 10.58 -14.65 4.54
CA MET A 10 9.69 -13.59 4.04
C MET A 10 9.33 -13.76 2.56
N THR A 11 8.04 -13.62 2.23
CA THR A 11 7.59 -13.43 0.85
C THR A 11 7.71 -11.96 0.47
N TYR A 12 8.19 -11.65 -0.74
CA TYR A 12 8.47 -10.29 -1.17
C TYR A 12 7.78 -9.97 -2.50
N LEU A 13 7.07 -8.84 -2.54
CA LEU A 13 6.47 -8.26 -3.74
C LEU A 13 7.06 -6.87 -3.98
N CYS A 14 7.66 -6.66 -5.16
CA CYS A 14 8.29 -5.39 -5.53
C CYS A 14 7.55 -4.74 -6.69
N ILE A 15 6.95 -3.58 -6.44
CA ILE A 15 6.30 -2.77 -7.46
C ILE A 15 7.18 -1.56 -7.78
N SER A 16 7.61 -1.46 -9.05
CA SER A 16 8.35 -0.29 -9.53
C SER A 16 7.35 0.82 -9.89
N ALA A 17 7.32 1.87 -9.07
CA ALA A 17 6.45 3.01 -9.28
C ALA A 17 7.13 4.32 -8.82
N SER A 18 7.02 5.36 -9.64
CA SER A 18 7.46 6.72 -9.29
C SER A 18 6.44 7.38 -8.34
N ASP A 19 6.88 8.35 -7.53
CA ASP A 19 5.98 9.16 -6.71
C ASP A 19 5.54 10.42 -7.47
N SER A 20 4.94 10.19 -8.65
CA SER A 20 4.39 11.24 -9.50
C SER A 20 2.87 11.18 -9.49
N SER A 21 2.21 12.34 -9.57
CA SER A 21 0.76 12.40 -9.75
C SER A 21 0.28 11.75 -11.05
N SER A 22 1.15 11.62 -12.05
CA SER A 22 0.87 10.95 -13.33
C SER A 22 1.14 9.44 -13.31
N GLN A 23 1.72 8.90 -12.25
CA GLN A 23 1.96 7.46 -12.14
C GLN A 23 0.62 6.74 -11.97
N ASN A 24 0.32 5.79 -12.85
CA ASN A 24 -0.81 4.88 -12.66
C ASN A 24 -0.42 3.81 -11.63
N LEU A 25 -0.89 3.97 -10.41
CA LEU A 25 -0.73 3.01 -9.31
C LEU A 25 -1.94 2.06 -9.22
N LEU A 26 -3.11 2.50 -9.71
CA LEU A 26 -4.35 1.72 -9.77
C LEU A 26 -4.15 0.34 -10.43
N GLN A 27 -3.33 0.27 -11.49
CA GLN A 27 -3.01 -0.99 -12.17
C GLN A 27 -2.41 -2.07 -11.24
N HIS A 28 -1.81 -1.67 -10.11
CA HIS A 28 -1.18 -2.58 -9.14
C HIS A 28 -2.06 -2.89 -7.93
N PHE A 29 -3.21 -2.22 -7.76
CA PHE A 29 -4.02 -2.35 -6.55
C PHE A 29 -4.46 -3.79 -6.34
N LYS A 30 -4.99 -4.46 -7.36
CA LYS A 30 -5.47 -5.84 -7.24
C LYS A 30 -4.39 -6.81 -6.75
N GLU A 31 -3.19 -6.71 -7.31
CA GLU A 31 -2.05 -7.56 -6.92
C GLU A 31 -1.59 -7.26 -5.49
N CYS A 32 -1.43 -5.98 -5.14
CA CYS A 32 -0.99 -5.57 -3.81
C CYS A 32 -2.00 -5.92 -2.72
N ILE A 33 -3.29 -5.67 -2.96
CA ILE A 33 -4.39 -5.99 -2.05
C ILE A 33 -4.42 -7.50 -1.79
N LYS A 34 -4.32 -8.32 -2.86
CA LYS A 34 -4.26 -9.77 -2.72
C LYS A 34 -3.07 -10.19 -1.85
N PHE A 35 -1.88 -9.68 -2.13
CA PHE A 35 -0.67 -10.00 -1.38
C PHE A 35 -0.79 -9.68 0.11
N ILE A 36 -1.29 -8.49 0.45
CA ILE A 36 -1.52 -8.08 1.85
C ILE A 36 -2.58 -8.96 2.51
N HIS A 37 -3.67 -9.24 1.80
CA HIS A 37 -4.79 -10.02 2.33
C HIS A 37 -4.40 -11.47 2.61
N GLU A 38 -3.66 -12.13 1.71
CA GLU A 38 -3.15 -13.49 1.89
C GLU A 38 -2.20 -13.58 3.08
N CYS A 39 -1.31 -12.58 3.26
CA CYS A 39 -0.44 -12.49 4.44
C CYS A 39 -1.25 -12.43 5.74
N ARG A 40 -2.31 -11.58 5.78
CA ARG A 40 -3.20 -11.46 6.93
C ARG A 40 -3.96 -12.77 7.21
N LEU A 41 -4.52 -13.41 6.20
CA LEU A 41 -5.27 -14.67 6.36
C LEU A 41 -4.37 -15.83 6.81
N GLY A 42 -3.10 -15.80 6.44
CA GLY A 42 -2.08 -16.74 6.93
C GLY A 42 -1.63 -16.51 8.37
N GLY A 43 -2.17 -15.49 9.06
CA GLY A 43 -1.78 -15.14 10.44
C GLY A 43 -0.43 -14.42 10.55
N GLY A 44 0.12 -13.94 9.43
CA GLY A 44 1.38 -13.20 9.37
C GLY A 44 1.21 -11.69 9.46
N GLY A 45 2.33 -10.98 9.41
CA GLY A 45 2.39 -9.52 9.28
C GLY A 45 2.98 -9.10 7.93
N CYS A 46 2.41 -8.06 7.31
CA CYS A 46 2.87 -7.52 6.04
C CYS A 46 3.48 -6.12 6.23
N LEU A 47 4.75 -5.96 5.88
CA LEU A 47 5.40 -4.65 5.82
C LEU A 47 5.17 -4.01 4.44
N VAL A 48 4.33 -2.98 4.38
CA VAL A 48 4.12 -2.17 3.17
C VAL A 48 4.95 -0.90 3.28
N HIS A 49 5.96 -0.73 2.43
CA HIS A 49 6.85 0.43 2.47
C HIS A 49 7.13 1.02 1.09
N CYS A 50 7.55 2.28 1.07
CA CYS A 50 8.16 2.95 -0.08
C CYS A 50 9.40 3.71 0.42
N LEU A 51 9.94 4.66 -0.36
CA LEU A 51 11.14 5.40 0.05
C LEU A 51 10.95 6.18 1.37
N ALA A 52 9.86 6.94 1.50
CA ALA A 52 9.61 7.79 2.68
C ALA A 52 8.48 7.26 3.58
N GLY A 53 7.69 6.30 3.11
CA GLY A 53 6.48 5.85 3.82
C GLY A 53 5.45 6.96 3.99
N ILE A 54 5.33 7.86 3.00
CA ILE A 54 4.42 9.02 2.99
C ILE A 54 3.31 8.85 1.96
N SER A 55 3.68 8.55 0.71
CA SER A 55 2.77 8.61 -0.45
C SER A 55 2.45 7.21 -1.01
N ARG A 56 3.27 6.66 -1.92
CA ARG A 56 3.02 5.36 -2.61
C ARG A 56 2.53 4.22 -1.69
N SER A 57 3.27 3.91 -0.62
CA SER A 57 2.91 2.81 0.29
C SER A 57 1.63 3.11 1.07
N THR A 58 1.41 4.38 1.42
CA THR A 58 0.17 4.84 2.07
C THR A 58 -1.01 4.65 1.12
N THR A 59 -0.88 4.98 -0.16
CA THR A 59 -1.93 4.78 -1.15
C THR A 59 -2.33 3.31 -1.22
N ILE A 60 -1.36 2.39 -1.30
CA ILE A 60 -1.63 0.94 -1.31
C ILE A 60 -2.30 0.48 -0.02
N LEU A 61 -1.85 0.97 1.13
CA LEU A 61 -2.46 0.65 2.43
C LEU A 61 -3.91 1.16 2.51
N VAL A 62 -4.17 2.40 2.09
CA VAL A 62 -5.52 2.99 2.07
C VAL A 62 -6.42 2.20 1.13
N ALA A 63 -5.96 1.86 -0.08
CA ALA A 63 -6.70 1.03 -1.02
C ALA A 63 -7.04 -0.34 -0.41
N TYR A 64 -6.09 -0.98 0.27
CA TYR A 64 -6.36 -2.23 0.99
C TYR A 64 -7.41 -2.05 2.11
N LEU A 65 -7.29 -1.02 2.94
CA LEU A 65 -8.25 -0.75 4.02
C LEU A 65 -9.67 -0.53 3.50
N MET A 66 -9.83 0.17 2.37
CA MET A 66 -11.13 0.36 1.71
C MET A 66 -11.75 -0.97 1.27
N THR A 67 -10.96 -2.00 0.96
CA THR A 67 -11.50 -3.32 0.58
C THR A 67 -11.91 -4.22 1.74
N VAL A 68 -11.42 -3.95 2.95
CA VAL A 68 -11.67 -4.79 4.14
C VAL A 68 -12.46 -4.07 5.23
N THR A 69 -12.93 -2.86 4.95
CA THR A 69 -13.76 -2.03 5.83
C THR A 69 -14.89 -1.38 5.04
N GLU A 70 -15.85 -0.80 5.73
CA GLU A 70 -16.93 0.00 5.13
C GLU A 70 -16.51 1.47 4.84
N LEU A 71 -15.25 1.82 5.12
CA LEU A 71 -14.78 3.21 5.01
C LEU A 71 -14.39 3.54 3.57
N GLY A 72 -14.77 4.75 3.13
CA GLY A 72 -14.19 5.38 1.95
C GLY A 72 -12.74 5.83 2.18
N TRP A 73 -12.07 6.25 1.10
CA TRP A 73 -10.65 6.59 1.12
C TRP A 73 -10.28 7.66 2.17
N GLU A 74 -11.12 8.67 2.38
CA GLU A 74 -10.89 9.74 3.37
C GLU A 74 -10.87 9.17 4.80
N GLY A 75 -11.81 8.27 5.11
CA GLY A 75 -11.88 7.60 6.40
C GLY A 75 -10.67 6.69 6.64
N CYS A 76 -10.30 5.90 5.63
CA CYS A 76 -9.10 5.06 5.69
C CYS A 76 -7.82 5.89 5.85
N LEU A 77 -7.70 7.01 5.14
CA LEU A 77 -6.55 7.91 5.26
C LEU A 77 -6.51 8.59 6.63
N ALA A 78 -7.66 9.01 7.17
CA ALA A 78 -7.74 9.58 8.51
C ALA A 78 -7.33 8.56 9.59
N ALA A 79 -7.79 7.32 9.49
CA ALA A 79 -7.36 6.23 10.37
C ALA A 79 -5.85 5.97 10.25
N THR A 80 -5.30 6.02 9.04
CA THR A 80 -3.85 5.88 8.81
C THR A 80 -3.07 7.06 9.41
N LYS A 81 -3.58 8.30 9.30
CA LYS A 81 -2.98 9.49 9.92
C LYS A 81 -3.01 9.45 11.44
N ALA A 82 -4.02 8.83 12.05
CA ALA A 82 -4.10 8.69 13.50
C ALA A 82 -2.93 7.86 14.06
N VAL A 83 -2.40 6.90 13.29
CA VAL A 83 -1.23 6.08 13.68
C VAL A 83 0.10 6.59 13.10
N ARG A 84 0.06 7.34 11.98
CA ARG A 84 1.24 7.90 11.31
C ARG A 84 0.91 9.28 10.73
N SER A 85 1.02 10.31 11.56
CA SER A 85 0.49 11.67 11.30
C SER A 85 0.96 12.35 10.01
N TYR A 86 2.14 11.99 9.51
CA TYR A 86 2.76 12.63 8.35
C TYR A 86 2.50 11.89 7.03
N VAL A 87 1.63 10.86 7.00
CA VAL A 87 1.24 10.26 5.72
C VAL A 87 0.44 11.25 4.88
N SER A 88 0.75 11.30 3.59
CA SER A 88 0.13 12.23 2.66
C SER A 88 0.34 11.74 1.22
N PRO A 89 -0.53 10.86 0.70
CA PRO A 89 -0.55 10.51 -0.71
C PRO A 89 -0.57 11.77 -1.58
N ASN A 90 0.18 11.76 -2.68
CA ASN A 90 0.09 12.86 -3.64
C ASN A 90 -1.33 12.93 -4.24
N PHE A 91 -1.70 14.10 -4.78
CA PHE A 91 -3.06 14.35 -5.26
C PHE A 91 -3.51 13.36 -6.35
N GLY A 92 -2.63 12.99 -7.28
CA GLY A 92 -2.94 12.04 -8.35
C GLY A 92 -3.25 10.64 -7.83
N PHE A 93 -2.65 10.24 -6.70
CA PHE A 93 -2.96 8.97 -6.03
C PHE A 93 -4.24 9.01 -5.21
N GLN A 94 -4.67 10.17 -4.70
CA GLN A 94 -5.95 10.28 -3.99
C GLN A 94 -7.15 10.12 -4.94
N GLN A 95 -6.96 10.40 -6.24
CA GLN A 95 -7.99 10.29 -7.28
C GLN A 95 -8.10 8.88 -7.90
N GLN A 96 -7.13 8.00 -7.64
CA GLN A 96 -7.04 6.64 -8.18
C GLN A 96 -7.61 5.62 -7.20
#